data_AF-A0A2E3AK58-F1
#
_entry.id   AF-A0A2E3AK58-F1
#
_cell.length_a   1.000
_cell.length_b   1.000
_cell.length_c   1.000
_cell.angle_alpha   90.00
_cell.angle_beta   90.00
_cell.angle_gamma   90.00
#
_symmetry.space_group_name_H-M   'P 1'
#
loop_
_entity.id
_entity.type
_entity.pdbx_description
1 polymer ?
#
loop_
_entity_poly.entity_id
_entity_poly.type
_entity_poly.pdbx_seq_one_letter_code
_entity_poly.pdbx_strand_id
1 'polypeptide(L)'
;MTIQKLIIDSHKTSTSKGWWENPDRNIGELLALIHSEISEALEVYREQGNDGLKKIWTENDGKPEGFTIELADAVIRIADLCGALGLELEEALETKMEYNRSRPRRHGGKVA
;
A
#
# COMPACT_ATOMS: atom_id res chain seq x y z
N MET A 1 8.75 -7.07 10.60
CA MET A 1 9.01 -7.35 9.17
C MET A 1 9.89 -6.23 8.63
N THR A 2 10.87 -6.52 7.77
CA THR A 2 11.67 -5.50 7.06
C THR A 2 11.02 -5.14 5.73
N ILE A 3 11.41 -4.02 5.10
CA ILE A 3 10.90 -3.64 3.78
C ILE A 3 11.29 -4.69 2.73
N GLN A 4 12.55 -5.12 2.73
CA GLN A 4 13.00 -6.22 1.87
C GLN A 4 12.15 -7.49 2.04
N LYS A 5 11.86 -7.90 3.29
CA LYS A 5 11.03 -9.09 3.53
C LYS A 5 9.60 -8.89 3.03
N LEU A 6 9.02 -7.71 3.24
CA LEU A 6 7.69 -7.36 2.73
C LEU A 6 7.62 -7.48 1.20
N ILE A 7 8.60 -6.95 0.48
CA ILE A 7 8.67 -7.04 -1.00
C ILE A 7 8.74 -8.49 -1.46
N ILE A 8 9.65 -9.27 -0.88
CA ILE A 8 9.84 -10.68 -1.25
C ILE A 8 8.57 -11.49 -0.97
N ASP A 9 8.01 -11.37 0.24
CA ASP A 9 6.86 -12.17 0.65
C ASP A 9 5.59 -11.77 -0.13
N SER A 10 5.38 -10.48 -0.38
CA SER A 10 4.23 -9.99 -1.17
C SER A 10 4.31 -10.49 -2.60
N HIS A 11 5.47 -10.30 -3.27
CA HIS A 11 5.62 -10.69 -4.66
C HIS A 11 5.55 -12.21 -4.85
N LYS A 12 6.19 -12.98 -3.96
CA LYS A 12 6.11 -14.44 -3.97
C LYS A 12 4.68 -14.93 -3.81
N THR A 13 3.92 -14.31 -2.91
CA THR A 13 2.51 -14.65 -2.69
C THR A 13 1.69 -14.34 -3.94
N SER A 14 1.83 -13.14 -4.51
CA SER A 14 1.10 -12.75 -5.73
C SER A 14 1.38 -13.69 -6.90
N THR A 15 2.66 -14.02 -7.12
CA THR A 15 3.08 -14.96 -8.17
C THR A 15 2.52 -16.35 -7.93
N SER A 16 2.52 -16.85 -6.68
CA SER A 16 1.93 -18.17 -6.35
C SER A 16 0.42 -18.26 -6.59
N LYS A 17 -0.25 -17.11 -6.70
CA LYS A 17 -1.69 -16.98 -6.98
C LYS A 17 -2.00 -16.70 -8.45
N GLY A 18 -0.98 -16.70 -9.32
CA GLY A 18 -1.15 -16.52 -10.77
C GLY A 18 -1.30 -15.06 -11.21
N TRP A 19 -1.15 -14.08 -10.31
CA TRP A 19 -1.38 -12.67 -10.64
C TRP A 19 -0.38 -12.09 -11.66
N TRP A 20 0.76 -12.74 -11.85
CA TRP A 20 1.83 -12.32 -12.76
C TRP A 20 1.99 -13.24 -13.99
N GLU A 21 1.02 -14.12 -14.27
CA GLU A 21 1.06 -15.01 -15.44
C GLU A 21 0.82 -14.28 -16.78
N ASN A 22 0.12 -13.14 -16.75
CA ASN A 22 -0.06 -12.29 -17.93
C ASN A 22 1.19 -11.41 -18.14
N PRO A 23 1.98 -11.61 -19.22
CA PRO A 23 3.15 -10.79 -19.50
C PRO A 23 2.80 -9.33 -19.87
N ASP A 24 1.56 -9.05 -20.28
CA ASP A 24 1.10 -7.73 -20.75
C ASP A 24 0.45 -6.90 -19.63
N ARG A 25 0.72 -7.23 -18.37
CA ARG A 25 0.12 -6.55 -17.22
C ARG A 25 0.47 -5.06 -17.23
N ASN A 26 -0.55 -4.20 -17.23
CA ASN A 26 -0.35 -2.77 -17.41
C ASN A 26 0.00 -2.06 -16.09
N ILE A 27 1.08 -1.27 -16.09
CA ILE A 27 1.51 -0.52 -14.89
C ILE A 27 0.43 0.45 -14.40
N GLY A 28 -0.30 1.11 -15.31
CA GLY A 28 -1.40 2.02 -14.97
C GLY A 28 -2.55 1.31 -14.25
N GLU A 29 -2.89 0.09 -14.66
CA GLU A 29 -3.90 -0.73 -13.97
C GLU A 29 -3.41 -1.16 -12.58
N LEU A 30 -2.14 -1.52 -12.44
CA LEU A 30 -1.54 -1.86 -11.14
C LEU A 30 -1.57 -0.67 -10.18
N LEU A 31 -1.27 0.54 -10.67
CA LEU A 31 -1.39 1.76 -9.89
C LEU A 31 -2.85 2.07 -9.52
N ALA A 32 -3.80 1.81 -10.42
CA ALA A 32 -5.22 1.97 -10.13
C ALA A 32 -5.70 0.99 -9.03
N LEU A 33 -5.18 -0.23 -8.98
CA LEU A 33 -5.45 -1.18 -7.88
C LEU A 33 -4.87 -0.70 -6.55
N ILE A 34 -3.72 -0.02 -6.53
CA ILE A 34 -3.22 0.60 -5.29
C ILE A 34 -4.15 1.74 -4.85
N HIS A 35 -4.66 2.51 -5.81
CA HIS A 35 -5.61 3.60 -5.53
C HIS A 35 -6.96 3.09 -5.01
N SER A 36 -7.43 1.91 -5.43
CA SER A 36 -8.68 1.34 -4.91
C SER A 36 -8.56 1.07 -3.41
N GLU A 37 -7.43 0.53 -2.92
CA GLU A 37 -7.24 0.28 -1.48
C GLU A 37 -7.30 1.58 -0.64
N ILE A 38 -6.74 2.67 -1.18
CA ILE A 38 -6.86 3.99 -0.53
C ILE A 38 -8.33 4.47 -0.51
N SER A 39 -9.09 4.13 -1.54
CA SER A 39 -10.52 4.45 -1.61
C SER A 39 -11.33 3.59 -0.63
N GLU A 40 -10.98 2.31 -0.45
CA GLU A 40 -11.59 1.42 0.54
C GLU A 40 -11.34 1.95 1.97
N ALA A 41 -10.12 2.38 2.28
CA ALA A 41 -9.84 3.08 3.55
C ALA A 41 -10.72 4.33 3.73
N LEU A 42 -10.91 5.12 2.68
CA LEU A 42 -11.78 6.29 2.73
C LEU A 42 -13.24 5.91 2.98
N GLU A 43 -13.74 4.83 2.38
CA GLU A 43 -15.11 4.34 2.64
C GLU A 43 -15.30 3.94 4.11
N VAL A 44 -14.35 3.20 4.69
CA VAL A 44 -14.41 2.86 6.13
C VAL A 44 -14.50 4.12 7.00
N TYR A 45 -13.70 5.14 6.69
CA TYR A 45 -13.76 6.41 7.41
C TYR A 45 -15.09 7.14 7.21
N ARG A 46 -15.63 7.15 6.00
CA ARG A 46 -16.92 7.80 5.70
C ARG A 46 -18.07 7.16 6.46
N GLU A 47 -18.06 5.85 6.61
CA GLU A 47 -19.14 5.10 7.27
C GLU A 47 -19.02 5.13 8.80
N GLN A 48 -17.80 5.02 9.33
CA GLN A 48 -17.58 4.81 10.77
C GLN A 48 -16.94 6.00 11.49
N GLY A 49 -16.54 7.04 10.75
CA GLY A 49 -15.85 8.21 11.27
C GLY A 49 -14.55 7.86 11.99
N ASN A 50 -14.16 8.72 12.94
CA ASN A 50 -12.94 8.52 13.74
C ASN A 50 -12.94 7.20 14.54
N ASP A 51 -14.12 6.70 14.89
CA ASP A 51 -14.25 5.44 15.63
C ASP A 51 -13.87 4.23 14.78
N GLY A 52 -13.99 4.33 13.45
CA GLY A 52 -13.60 3.28 12.50
C GLY A 52 -12.10 3.11 12.31
N LEU A 53 -11.30 4.16 12.58
CA LEU A 53 -9.85 4.17 12.29
C LEU A 53 -9.08 3.03 12.98
N LYS A 54 -9.55 2.60 14.16
CA LYS A 54 -8.93 1.56 14.98
C LYS A 54 -9.71 0.24 15.00
N LYS A 55 -10.87 0.18 14.34
CA LYS A 55 -11.68 -1.04 14.30
C LYS A 55 -11.15 -1.94 13.21
N ILE A 56 -11.00 -3.22 13.56
CA ILE A 56 -10.73 -4.30 12.63
C ILE A 56 -11.83 -5.34 12.88
N TRP A 57 -12.44 -5.82 11.81
CA TRP A 57 -13.40 -6.92 11.88
C TRP A 57 -13.05 -7.97 10.84
N THR A 58 -13.84 -9.04 10.80
CA THR A 58 -13.66 -10.14 9.88
C THR A 58 -14.97 -10.41 9.18
N GLU A 59 -14.95 -10.48 7.85
CA GLU A 59 -16.13 -10.84 7.07
C GLU A 59 -16.49 -12.32 7.21
N ASN A 60 -17.63 -12.71 6.63
CA ASN A 60 -18.11 -14.09 6.67
C ASN A 60 -17.15 -15.10 6.03
N ASP A 61 -16.31 -14.66 5.09
CA ASP A 61 -15.32 -15.48 4.39
C ASP A 61 -13.96 -15.53 5.13
N GLY A 62 -13.83 -14.82 6.26
CA GLY A 62 -12.58 -14.73 7.00
C GLY A 62 -11.65 -13.59 6.59
N LYS A 63 -12.02 -12.75 5.60
CA LYS A 63 -11.21 -11.59 5.21
C LYS A 63 -11.18 -10.57 6.35
N PRO A 64 -9.99 -10.15 6.83
CA PRO A 64 -9.89 -9.03 7.75
C PRO A 64 -10.22 -7.74 7.00
N GLU A 65 -10.93 -6.83 7.67
CA GLU A 65 -11.39 -5.56 7.11
C GLU A 65 -11.14 -4.43 8.10
N GLY A 66 -10.97 -3.22 7.58
CA GLY A 66 -10.94 -2.00 8.37
C GLY A 66 -9.93 -0.97 7.88
N PHE A 67 -10.02 0.25 8.40
CA PHE A 67 -9.25 1.39 7.87
C PHE A 67 -7.74 1.10 7.77
N THR A 68 -7.17 0.52 8.84
CA THR A 68 -5.73 0.20 8.86
C THR A 68 -5.40 -1.05 8.03
N ILE A 69 -6.36 -1.95 7.80
CA ILE A 69 -6.20 -3.12 6.93
C ILE A 69 -6.09 -2.67 5.47
N GLU A 70 -6.95 -1.76 5.02
CA GLU A 70 -6.89 -1.27 3.63
C GLU A 70 -5.61 -0.46 3.35
N LEU A 71 -5.14 0.31 4.33
CA LEU A 71 -3.82 0.94 4.24
C LEU A 71 -2.68 -0.09 4.16
N ALA A 72 -2.82 -1.22 4.86
CA ALA A 72 -1.86 -2.31 4.75
C ALA A 72 -1.93 -2.99 3.37
N ASP A 73 -3.12 -3.18 2.79
CA ASP A 73 -3.26 -3.77 1.45
C ASP A 73 -2.62 -2.86 0.38
N ALA A 74 -2.80 -1.54 0.48
CA ALA A 74 -2.11 -0.58 -0.38
C ALA A 74 -0.58 -0.74 -0.31
N VAL A 75 -0.03 -0.89 0.91
CA VAL A 75 1.41 -1.08 1.13
C VAL A 75 1.89 -2.43 0.57
N ILE A 76 1.11 -3.49 0.73
CA ILE A 76 1.40 -4.83 0.17
C ILE A 76 1.42 -4.77 -1.37
N ARG A 77 0.48 -4.09 -2.00
CA ARG A 77 0.44 -3.92 -3.46
C ARG A 77 1.61 -3.10 -4.00
N ILE A 78 2.01 -2.04 -3.29
CA ILE A 78 3.24 -1.30 -3.62
C ILE A 78 4.45 -2.24 -3.54
N ALA A 79 4.53 -3.06 -2.48
CA ALA A 79 5.64 -3.98 -2.30
C ALA A 79 5.69 -5.09 -3.38
N ASP A 80 4.54 -5.66 -3.76
CA ASP A 80 4.43 -6.60 -4.88
C ASP A 80 4.87 -5.95 -6.20
N LEU A 81 4.39 -4.75 -6.50
CA LEU A 81 4.80 -3.99 -7.69
C LEU A 81 6.32 -3.77 -7.72
N CYS A 82 6.92 -3.37 -6.60
CA CYS A 82 8.37 -3.22 -6.49
C CYS A 82 9.10 -4.54 -6.70
N GLY A 83 8.60 -5.64 -6.13
CA GLY A 83 9.19 -6.97 -6.29
C GLY A 83 9.15 -7.46 -7.73
N ALA A 84 8.01 -7.27 -8.41
CA ALA A 84 7.83 -7.66 -9.79
C ALA A 84 8.71 -6.87 -10.77
N LEU A 85 8.95 -5.59 -10.48
CA LEU A 85 9.73 -4.69 -11.33
C LEU A 85 11.21 -4.60 -10.91
N GLY A 86 11.63 -5.27 -9.83
CA GLY A 86 12.99 -5.18 -9.30
C GLY A 86 13.37 -3.77 -8.82
N LEU A 87 12.44 -3.07 -8.16
CA LEU A 87 12.64 -1.70 -7.68
C LEU A 87 13.16 -1.66 -6.24
N GLU A 88 14.19 -0.85 -6.00
CA GLU A 88 14.82 -0.64 -4.69
C GLU A 88 14.02 0.34 -3.81
N LEU A 89 12.91 -0.13 -3.26
CA LEU A 89 12.01 0.70 -2.43
C LEU A 89 12.65 1.16 -1.11
N GLU A 90 13.47 0.33 -0.48
CA GLU A 90 14.10 0.63 0.81
C GLU A 90 15.06 1.83 0.70
N GLU A 91 15.96 1.84 -0.28
CA GLU A 91 16.86 2.96 -0.57
C GLU A 91 16.09 4.24 -0.93
N ALA A 92 15.03 4.11 -1.75
CA ALA A 92 14.19 5.24 -2.13
C ALA A 92 13.49 5.87 -0.92
N LEU A 93 13.00 5.04 0.03
CA LEU A 93 12.39 5.50 1.27
C LEU A 93 13.42 6.22 2.15
N GLU A 94 14.59 5.64 2.38
CA GLU A 94 15.66 6.24 3.19
C GLU A 94 16.07 7.61 2.65
N THR A 95 16.37 7.67 1.35
CA THR A 95 16.74 8.88 0.64
C THR A 95 15.64 9.94 0.76
N LYS A 96 14.38 9.55 0.55
CA LYS A 96 13.26 10.49 0.60
C LYS A 96 12.99 10.99 2.01
N MET A 97 13.10 10.12 3.02
CA MET A 97 12.91 10.47 4.42
C MET A 97 13.98 11.45 4.89
N GLU A 98 15.24 11.25 4.52
CA GLU A 98 16.33 12.17 4.85
C GLU A 98 16.11 13.54 4.21
N TYR A 99 15.74 13.57 2.92
CA TYR A 99 15.33 14.80 2.25
C TYR A 99 14.11 15.47 2.92
N ASN A 100 13.14 14.70 3.42
CA ASN A 100 11.96 15.26 4.10
C ASN A 100 12.34 15.91 5.44
N ARG A 101 13.30 15.34 6.18
CA ARG A 101 13.80 15.90 7.45
C ARG A 101 14.50 17.24 7.26
N SER A 102 15.18 17.43 6.13
CA SER A 102 15.87 18.69 5.83
C SER A 102 14.93 19.83 5.40
N ARG A 103 13.65 19.54 5.13
CA ARG A 103 12.71 20.58 4.67
C ARG A 103 12.32 21.54 5.80
N PRO A 104 12.13 22.84 5.49
CA PRO A 104 11.54 23.77 6.44
C PRO A 104 10.08 23.41 6.73
N ARG A 105 9.59 23.82 7.90
CA ARG A 105 8.21 23.59 8.34
C ARG A 105 7.21 24.10 7.30
N ARG A 106 6.29 23.23 6.87
CA ARG A 106 5.23 23.51 5.86
C ARG A 106 5.78 23.98 4.50
N HIS A 107 6.94 23.45 4.09
CA HIS A 107 7.48 23.66 2.74
C HIS A 107 6.42 23.35 1.66
N GLY A 108 6.15 24.31 0.77
CA GLY A 108 5.22 24.17 -0.34
C GLY A 108 3.78 24.63 -0.07
N GLY A 109 3.47 25.19 1.11
CA GLY A 109 2.23 25.95 1.36
C GLY A 109 0.91 25.19 1.26
N LYS A 110 0.93 23.86 1.09
CA LYS A 110 -0.29 23.05 1.00
C LYS A 110 -0.95 22.94 2.38
N VAL A 111 -2.26 23.18 2.44
CA VAL A 111 -3.03 23.33 3.70
C VAL A 111 -3.73 22.03 4.12
N ALA A 112 -3.39 20.91 3.47
CA ALA A 112 -4.30 19.81 3.16
C ALA A 112 -5.30 20.19 2.06
#